data_AF-A0A349SCV1-F1
#
_entry.id   AF-A0A349SCV1-F1
#
_cell.length_a   1.000
_cell.length_b   1.000
_cell.length_c   1.000
_cell.angle_alpha   90.00
_cell.angle_beta   90.00
_cell.angle_gamma   90.00
#
_symmetry.space_group_name_H-M   'P 1'
#
loop_
_entity.id
_entity.type
_entity.pdbx_description
1 polymer ?
#
loop_
_entity_poly.entity_id
_entity_poly.type
_entity_poly.pdbx_seq_one_letter_code
_entity_poly.pdbx_strand_id
1 'polypeptide(L)'
;MRTKRVSKAFVASLRTAFTLILLSAHTANAQTGTSVDRGDWPVYHGGEFSQRYSPLDQINAENVGSLEIAWRFATPNFGPSTDFNNPSTPLEIDG
;
A
#
# COMPACT_ATOMS: atom_id res chain seq x y z
N MET A 1 42.63 -31.18 25.07
CA MET A 1 41.62 -30.14 24.77
C MET A 1 41.86 -29.61 23.36
N ARG A 2 41.00 -29.93 22.37
CA ARG A 2 41.17 -29.52 20.96
C ARG A 2 40.12 -28.45 20.65
N THR A 3 40.54 -27.20 20.55
CA THR A 3 39.66 -26.05 20.24
C THR A 3 39.26 -26.08 18.76
N LYS A 4 37.94 -26.15 18.49
CA LYS A 4 37.39 -26.09 17.13
C LYS A 4 37.53 -24.65 16.61
N ARG A 5 38.47 -24.42 15.69
CA ARG A 5 38.60 -23.12 15.01
C ARG A 5 37.46 -22.98 14.00
N VAL A 6 36.61 -21.98 14.18
CA VAL A 6 35.60 -21.58 13.19
C VAL A 6 36.33 -20.97 11.99
N SER A 7 36.03 -21.46 10.78
CA SER A 7 36.68 -20.99 9.56
C SER A 7 36.21 -19.57 9.20
N LYS A 8 37.12 -18.73 8.71
CA LYS A 8 36.80 -17.36 8.27
C LYS A 8 35.68 -17.32 7.21
N ALA A 9 35.57 -18.38 6.42
CA ALA A 9 34.51 -18.56 5.42
C ALA A 9 33.10 -18.71 6.06
N PHE A 10 32.99 -19.37 7.21
CA PHE A 10 31.73 -19.51 7.93
C PHE A 10 31.26 -18.16 8.49
N VAL A 11 32.18 -17.36 9.04
CA VAL A 11 31.91 -16.01 9.54
C VAL A 11 31.55 -15.05 8.40
N ALA A 12 32.19 -15.17 7.24
CA ALA A 12 31.88 -14.36 6.06
C ALA A 12 30.48 -14.67 5.50
N SER A 13 30.11 -15.95 5.41
CA SER A 13 28.80 -16.38 4.91
C SER A 13 27.65 -15.90 5.81
N LEU A 14 27.85 -15.90 7.14
CA LEU A 14 26.86 -15.38 8.09
C LEU A 14 26.66 -13.86 7.95
N ARG A 15 27.73 -13.11 7.64
CA ARG A 15 27.64 -11.65 7.38
C ARG A 15 26.89 -11.35 6.10
N THR A 16 27.18 -12.07 5.02
CA THR A 16 26.47 -11.88 3.74
C THR A 16 24.99 -12.21 3.85
N ALA A 17 24.64 -13.31 4.55
CA ALA A 17 23.24 -13.67 4.80
C ALA A 17 22.53 -12.60 5.64
N PHE A 18 23.18 -12.06 6.68
CA PHE A 18 22.62 -10.99 7.50
C PHE A 18 22.39 -9.69 6.71
N THR A 19 23.32 -9.30 5.84
CA THR A 19 23.17 -8.12 4.98
C THR A 19 22.02 -8.28 3.98
N LEU A 20 21.84 -9.47 3.40
CA LEU A 20 20.72 -9.75 2.48
C LEU A 20 19.37 -9.68 3.19
N ILE A 21 19.27 -10.21 4.41
CA ILE A 21 18.04 -10.14 5.23
C ILE A 21 17.71 -8.67 5.57
N LEU A 22 18.70 -7.86 5.93
CA LEU A 22 18.49 -6.44 6.23
C LEU A 22 18.04 -5.63 4.99
N LEU A 23 18.50 -5.99 3.79
CA LEU A 23 18.09 -5.32 2.56
C LEU A 23 16.64 -5.65 2.19
N SER A 24 16.18 -6.89 2.42
CA SER A 24 14.79 -7.30 2.19
C SER A 24 13.79 -6.69 3.17
N ALA A 25 14.21 -6.27 4.37
CA ALA A 25 13.32 -5.63 5.34
C ALA A 25 12.91 -4.19 4.95
N HIS A 26 13.66 -3.53 4.07
CA HIS A 26 13.35 -2.15 3.64
C HIS A 26 12.16 -2.07 2.69
N THR A 27 11.90 -3.10 1.88
CA THR A 27 10.79 -3.08 0.91
C THR A 27 9.41 -3.17 1.58
N ALA A 28 9.33 -3.72 2.80
CA ALA A 28 8.07 -3.86 3.53
C ALA A 28 7.54 -2.54 4.13
N ASN A 29 8.39 -1.50 4.28
CA ASN A 29 7.99 -0.22 4.87
C ASN A 29 7.47 0.80 3.83
N ALA A 30 7.39 0.45 2.55
CA ALA A 30 6.89 1.37 1.53
C ALA A 30 5.39 1.72 1.71
N GLN A 31 4.64 0.96 2.51
CA GLN A 31 3.21 1.18 2.75
C GLN A 31 2.88 1.70 4.16
N THR A 32 3.88 1.92 5.02
CA THR A 32 3.62 2.42 6.38
C THR A 32 3.15 3.88 6.35
N GLY A 33 2.16 4.23 7.17
CA GLY A 33 1.66 5.60 7.32
C GLY A 33 0.31 5.89 6.65
N THR A 34 -0.46 4.87 6.31
CA THR A 34 -1.86 5.01 5.90
C THR A 34 -2.68 3.83 6.41
N SER A 35 -4.01 3.94 6.36
CA SER A 35 -4.98 2.93 6.77
C SER A 35 -5.73 2.27 5.59
N VAL A 36 -5.21 2.43 4.36
CA VAL A 36 -5.79 1.88 3.12
C VAL A 36 -5.90 0.35 3.12
N ASP A 37 -5.04 -0.33 3.87
CA ASP A 37 -5.13 -1.79 4.09
C ASP A 37 -6.38 -2.22 4.85
N ARG A 38 -7.01 -1.30 5.60
CA ARG A 38 -8.23 -1.53 6.36
C ARG A 38 -9.51 -1.14 5.60
N GLY A 39 -9.39 -0.64 4.37
CA GLY A 39 -10.52 -0.15 3.57
C GLY A 39 -10.51 1.36 3.36
N ASP A 40 -9.81 2.12 4.23
CA ASP A 40 -9.84 3.58 4.24
C ASP A 40 -9.25 4.20 2.97
N TRP A 41 -9.63 5.44 2.65
CA TRP A 41 -8.91 6.31 1.73
C TRP A 41 -8.70 7.69 2.36
N PRO A 42 -7.77 7.82 3.33
CA PRO A 42 -7.80 8.94 4.28
C PRO A 42 -7.26 10.26 3.72
N VAL A 43 -6.48 10.22 2.62
CA VAL A 43 -5.87 11.40 2.00
C VAL A 43 -5.95 11.31 0.48
N TYR A 44 -5.81 12.45 -0.21
CA TYR A 44 -6.05 12.59 -1.65
C TYR A 44 -5.33 11.58 -2.55
N HIS A 45 -4.16 11.07 -2.15
CA HIS A 45 -3.40 10.07 -2.90
C HIS A 45 -3.24 8.72 -2.17
N GLY A 46 -4.10 8.43 -1.20
CA GLY A 46 -4.09 7.20 -0.40
C GLY A 46 -3.04 7.15 0.70
N GLY A 47 -1.98 7.95 0.66
CA GLY A 47 -1.01 8.08 1.76
C GLY A 47 0.04 9.17 1.50
N GLU A 48 0.89 9.43 2.49
CA GLU A 48 1.92 10.50 2.45
C GLU A 48 2.89 10.37 1.25
N PHE A 49 3.18 9.15 0.82
CA PHE A 49 4.03 8.89 -0.34
C PHE A 49 3.33 9.04 -1.69
N SER A 50 2.05 9.41 -1.71
CA SER A 50 1.27 9.65 -2.92
C SER A 50 1.26 8.50 -3.94
N GLN A 51 1.34 7.25 -3.46
CA GLN A 51 1.46 6.07 -4.32
C GLN A 51 0.17 5.70 -5.05
N ARG A 52 -1.00 6.16 -4.57
CA ARG A 52 -2.32 5.81 -5.14
C ARG A 52 -2.52 4.28 -5.23
N TYR A 53 -1.95 3.55 -4.29
CA TYR A 53 -1.96 2.09 -4.24
C TYR A 53 -2.82 1.60 -3.08
N SER A 54 -3.67 0.60 -3.35
CA SER A 54 -4.39 -0.16 -2.33
C SER A 54 -3.91 -1.62 -2.35
N PRO A 55 -3.58 -2.22 -1.19
CA PRO A 55 -3.25 -3.63 -1.11
C PRO A 55 -4.48 -4.54 -1.12
N LEU A 56 -5.70 -4.00 -1.16
CA LEU A 56 -6.93 -4.78 -1.22
C LEU A 56 -7.01 -5.54 -2.56
N ASP A 57 -7.33 -6.83 -2.49
CA ASP A 57 -7.31 -7.75 -3.62
C ASP A 57 -8.66 -8.46 -3.88
N GLN A 58 -9.71 -8.02 -3.17
CA GLN A 58 -11.07 -8.54 -3.37
C GLN A 58 -11.53 -8.40 -4.82
N ILE A 59 -11.14 -7.31 -5.49
CA ILE A 59 -11.32 -7.09 -6.93
C ILE A 59 -9.99 -7.37 -7.62
N ASN A 60 -10.01 -8.24 -8.62
CA ASN A 60 -8.81 -8.70 -9.33
C ASN A 60 -9.10 -8.96 -10.83
N ALA A 61 -8.08 -9.40 -11.56
CA ALA A 61 -8.15 -9.58 -13.01
C ALA A 61 -9.18 -10.65 -13.42
N GLU A 62 -9.46 -11.60 -12.54
CA GLU A 62 -10.38 -12.71 -12.78
C GLU A 62 -11.84 -12.30 -12.58
N ASN A 63 -12.13 -11.32 -11.71
CA ASN A 63 -13.50 -10.94 -11.34
C ASN A 63 -13.93 -9.51 -11.70
N VAL A 64 -13.03 -8.64 -12.18
CA VAL A 64 -13.37 -7.25 -12.53
C VAL A 64 -14.48 -7.14 -13.58
N GLY A 65 -14.64 -8.17 -14.43
CA GLY A 65 -15.68 -8.23 -15.45
C GLY A 65 -17.11 -8.42 -14.92
N SER A 66 -17.28 -8.73 -13.63
CA SER A 66 -18.60 -8.91 -13.00
C SER A 66 -19.00 -7.76 -12.07
N LEU A 67 -18.29 -6.63 -12.09
CA LEU A 67 -18.64 -5.48 -11.26
C LEU A 67 -19.94 -4.83 -11.72
N GLU A 68 -20.77 -4.46 -10.75
CA GLU A 68 -22.03 -3.76 -10.96
C GLU A 68 -22.06 -2.44 -10.17
N ILE A 69 -22.91 -1.51 -10.59
CA ILE A 69 -23.09 -0.24 -9.88
C ILE A 69 -23.84 -0.51 -8.58
N ALA A 70 -23.19 -0.29 -7.44
CA ALA A 70 -23.81 -0.43 -6.12
C ALA A 70 -24.78 0.73 -5.81
N TRP A 71 -24.41 1.97 -6.15
CA TRP A 71 -25.21 3.17 -5.92
C TRP A 71 -24.68 4.36 -6.75
N ARG A 72 -25.46 5.45 -6.81
CA ARG A 72 -25.07 6.72 -7.43
C ARG A 72 -25.49 7.90 -6.55
N PHE A 73 -24.65 8.94 -6.48
CA PHE A 73 -24.92 10.19 -5.77
C PHE A 73 -24.83 11.38 -6.73
N ALA A 74 -25.78 12.31 -6.65
CA ALA A 74 -25.86 13.46 -7.55
C ALA A 74 -25.33 14.73 -6.85
N THR A 75 -24.41 15.43 -7.49
CA THR A 75 -23.81 16.68 -6.99
C THR A 75 -24.30 18.00 -7.63
N PRO A 76 -25.39 18.08 -8.44
CA PRO A 76 -25.69 19.28 -9.24
C PRO A 76 -26.05 20.52 -8.42
N ASN A 77 -26.34 20.36 -7.13
CA ASN A 77 -26.79 21.43 -6.23
C ASN A 77 -25.70 21.89 -5.25
N PHE A 78 -24.43 21.52 -5.48
CA PHE A 78 -23.32 22.02 -4.69
C PHE A 78 -22.65 23.22 -5.38
N GLY A 79 -22.68 24.38 -4.71
CA GLY A 79 -22.03 25.60 -5.16
C GLY A 79 -22.94 26.56 -5.94
N PRO A 80 -22.50 27.82 -6.14
CA PRO A 80 -23.29 28.87 -6.80
C PRO A 80 -23.40 28.67 -8.33
N SER A 81 -22.55 27.82 -8.92
CA SER A 81 -22.53 27.51 -10.34
C SER A 81 -22.25 26.01 -10.52
N THR A 82 -22.79 25.41 -11.58
CA THR A 82 -22.45 24.03 -11.95
C THR A 82 -20.94 23.90 -12.15
N ASP A 83 -20.31 23.01 -11.37
CA ASP A 83 -18.92 22.63 -11.62
C ASP A 83 -18.87 21.59 -12.74
N PHE A 84 -18.10 21.91 -13.78
CA PHE A 84 -17.86 21.02 -14.92
C PHE A 84 -16.54 20.25 -14.79
N ASN A 85 -15.68 20.65 -13.84
CA ASN A 85 -14.50 19.89 -13.46
C ASN A 85 -14.90 18.96 -12.33
N ASN A 86 -14.68 17.66 -12.50
CA ASN A 86 -14.98 16.71 -11.42
C ASN A 86 -13.69 16.17 -10.81
N PRO A 87 -13.04 16.89 -9.88
CA PRO A 87 -11.88 16.39 -9.15
C PRO A 87 -12.26 15.42 -8.02
N SER A 88 -13.36 14.65 -8.17
CA SER A 88 -13.85 13.76 -7.12
C SER A 88 -12.88 12.61 -6.88
N THR A 89 -12.04 12.76 -5.86
CA THR A 89 -11.37 11.66 -5.17
C THR A 89 -11.99 11.59 -3.79
N PRO A 90 -12.96 10.68 -3.55
CA PRO A 90 -13.58 10.53 -2.23
C PRO A 90 -12.52 10.29 -1.16
N LEU A 91 -12.74 10.86 0.02
CA LEU A 91 -12.01 10.50 1.23
C LEU A 91 -12.94 9.67 2.11
N GLU A 92 -12.43 8.56 2.61
CA GLU A 92 -13.17 7.62 3.45
C GLU A 92 -12.28 7.25 4.63
N ILE A 93 -12.83 7.32 5.84
CA ILE A 93 -12.15 7.07 7.11
C ILE A 93 -13.20 6.53 8.08
N ASP A 94 -13.00 5.31 8.58
CA ASP A 94 -13.85 4.67 9.59
C ASP A 94 -15.31 4.38 9.15
N GLY A 95 -15.60 4.30 7.84
CA GLY A 95 -16.90 3.92 7.27
C GLY A 95 -18.01 4.97 7.34
#